data_AF-S5T770-F1
#
_entry.id   AF-S5T770-F1
#
_cell.length_a   1.000
_cell.length_b   1.000
_cell.length_c   1.000
_cell.angle_alpha   90.00
_cell.angle_beta   90.00
_cell.angle_gamma   90.00
#
_symmetry.space_group_name_H-M   'P 1'
#
loop_
_entity.id
_entity.type
_entity.pdbx_description
1 polymer ?
#
loop_
_entity_poly.entity_id
_entity_poly.type
_entity_poly.pdbx_seq_one_letter_code
_entity_poly.pdbx_strand_id
1 'polypeptide(L)'
;MPSDLQRLDSILADTEKLIQLAQEGEWDVVVKLEKARDTDIQHLFETPPEIEAAVLAESIQLVLDKNKILTQFLLSQRDSLRMEMSQAGHAHKAINAYLTTG
;
A
#
# COMPACT_ATOMS: atom_id res chain seq x y z
N MET A 1 -15.72 4.95 -22.81
CA MET A 1 -15.03 4.14 -21.79
C MET A 1 -13.56 4.10 -22.17
N PRO A 2 -12.62 4.13 -21.21
CA PRO A 2 -11.21 3.93 -21.52
C PRO A 2 -11.01 2.55 -22.14
N SER A 3 -10.01 2.40 -23.02
CA SER A 3 -9.62 1.09 -23.53
C SER A 3 -8.98 0.24 -22.43
N ASP A 4 -8.93 -1.07 -22.62
CA ASP A 4 -8.28 -1.99 -21.68
C ASP A 4 -6.80 -1.62 -21.47
N LEU A 5 -6.12 -1.18 -22.53
CA LEU A 5 -4.74 -0.68 -22.44
C LEU A 5 -4.64 0.58 -21.58
N GLN A 6 -5.54 1.55 -21.73
CA GLN A 6 -5.55 2.76 -20.90
C GLN A 6 -5.85 2.45 -19.43
N ARG A 7 -6.70 1.45 -19.17
CA ARG A 7 -6.99 0.96 -17.83
C ARG A 7 -5.76 0.28 -17.22
N LEU A 8 -5.06 -0.55 -18.00
CA LEU A 8 -3.80 -1.16 -17.59
C LEU A 8 -2.75 -0.10 -17.26
N ASP A 9 -2.56 0.91 -18.11
CA ASP A 9 -1.64 2.03 -17.85
C ASP A 9 -1.97 2.77 -16.55
N SER A 10 -3.27 2.96 -16.27
CA SER A 10 -3.74 3.60 -15.03
C SER A 10 -3.43 2.74 -13.80
N ILE A 11 -3.65 1.42 -13.88
CA ILE A 11 -3.30 0.46 -12.82
C ILE A 11 -1.78 0.49 -12.54
N LEU A 12 -0.96 0.59 -13.58
CA LEU A 12 0.49 0.69 -13.43
C LEU A 12 0.91 1.99 -12.75
N ALA A 13 0.34 3.12 -13.18
CA ALA A 13 0.60 4.42 -12.56
C ALA A 13 0.19 4.45 -11.07
N ASP A 14 -0.98 3.90 -10.75
CA ASP A 14 -1.45 3.78 -9.37
C ASP A 14 -0.54 2.87 -8.53
N THR A 15 -0.03 1.80 -9.13
CA THR A 15 0.92 0.90 -8.46
C THR A 15 2.22 1.62 -8.08
N GLU A 16 2.75 2.47 -8.95
CA GLU A 16 3.93 3.28 -8.63
C GLU A 16 3.62 4.34 -7.57
N LYS A 17 2.46 4.99 -7.69
CA LYS A 17 1.99 5.99 -6.73
C LYS A 17 1.81 5.41 -5.33
N LEU A 18 1.28 4.19 -5.21
CA LEU A 18 1.14 3.49 -3.92
C LEU A 18 2.48 3.34 -3.21
N ILE A 19 3.54 2.99 -3.95
CA ILE A 19 4.90 2.87 -3.39
C ILE A 19 5.39 4.22 -2.87
N GLN A 20 5.22 5.28 -3.65
CA GLN A 20 5.59 6.63 -3.24
C GLN A 20 4.86 7.05 -1.96
N LEU A 21 3.53 6.88 -1.92
CA LEU A 21 2.72 7.24 -0.75
C LEU A 21 3.11 6.42 0.49
N ALA A 22 3.45 5.13 0.32
CA ALA A 22 3.91 4.29 1.41
C ALA A 22 5.28 4.76 1.96
N GLN A 23 6.18 5.23 1.09
CA GLN A 23 7.46 5.81 1.49
C GLN A 23 7.29 7.15 2.23
N GLU A 24 6.32 7.95 1.80
CA GLU A 24 5.96 9.23 2.44
C GLU A 24 5.17 9.05 3.74
N GLY A 25 4.70 7.84 4.03
CA GLY A 25 3.92 7.52 5.24
C GLY A 25 2.44 7.91 5.16
N GLU A 26 1.93 8.20 3.96
CA GLU A 26 0.56 8.67 3.68
C GLU A 26 -0.45 7.51 3.66
N TRP A 27 -0.49 6.70 4.73
CA TRP A 27 -1.20 5.42 4.79
C TRP A 27 -2.70 5.52 4.56
N ASP A 28 -3.34 6.62 4.97
CA ASP A 28 -4.77 6.86 4.70
C ASP A 28 -5.04 7.02 3.19
N VAL A 29 -4.09 7.60 2.45
CA VAL A 29 -4.18 7.76 1.01
C VAL A 29 -3.85 6.46 0.30
N VAL A 30 -2.84 5.71 0.79
CA VAL A 30 -2.50 4.36 0.31
C VAL A 30 -3.74 3.45 0.30
N VAL A 31 -4.49 3.42 1.42
CA VAL A 31 -5.69 2.57 1.54
C VAL A 31 -6.79 2.97 0.57
N LYS A 32 -6.99 4.27 0.32
CA LYS A 32 -8.02 4.76 -0.62
C LYS A 32 -7.65 4.43 -2.06
N LEU A 33 -6.39 4.70 -2.44
CA LEU A 33 -5.90 4.43 -3.77
C LEU A 33 -5.90 2.93 -4.08
N GLU A 34 -5.54 2.09 -3.10
CA GLU A 34 -5.54 0.64 -3.31
C GLU A 34 -6.94 0.09 -3.61
N LYS A 35 -7.97 0.61 -2.95
CA LYS A 35 -9.36 0.21 -3.23
C LYS A 35 -9.79 0.60 -4.65
N ALA A 36 -9.37 1.78 -5.12
CA ALA A 36 -9.64 2.22 -6.48
C ALA A 36 -8.91 1.31 -7.49
N ARG A 37 -7.61 1.06 -7.28
CA ARG A 37 -6.80 0.18 -8.12
C ARG A 37 -7.34 -1.25 -8.18
N ASP A 38 -7.75 -1.83 -7.04
CA ASP A 38 -8.37 -3.17 -6.98
C ASP A 38 -9.67 -3.23 -7.81
N THR A 39 -10.48 -2.17 -7.72
CA THR A 39 -11.69 -2.05 -8.54
C THR A 39 -11.33 -2.03 -10.04
N ASP A 40 -10.33 -1.25 -10.44
CA ASP A 40 -9.90 -1.20 -11.84
C ASP A 40 -9.31 -2.52 -12.35
N ILE A 41 -8.55 -3.22 -11.52
CA ILE A 41 -8.06 -4.57 -11.83
C ILE A 41 -9.23 -5.53 -12.05
N GLN A 42 -10.22 -5.53 -11.15
CA GLN A 42 -11.40 -6.39 -11.29
C GLN A 42 -12.12 -6.11 -12.62
N HIS A 43 -12.38 -4.84 -12.93
CA HIS A 43 -13.04 -4.45 -14.17
C HIS A 43 -12.24 -4.85 -15.42
N LEU A 44 -10.90 -4.74 -15.40
CA LEU A 44 -10.06 -5.15 -16.52
C LEU A 44 -10.25 -6.64 -16.86
N PHE A 45 -10.48 -7.49 -15.84
CA PHE A 45 -10.59 -8.93 -16.00
C PHE A 45 -12.03 -9.47 -15.95
N GLU A 46 -13.06 -8.61 -15.94
CA GLU A 46 -14.47 -9.02 -16.05
C GLU A 46 -14.75 -9.75 -17.37
N THR A 47 -14.06 -9.33 -18.42
CA THR A 47 -14.01 -9.97 -19.72
C THR A 47 -12.55 -10.20 -20.12
N PRO A 48 -12.25 -11.14 -21.04
CA PRO A 48 -10.89 -11.27 -21.57
C PRO A 48 -10.39 -9.92 -22.11
N PRO A 49 -9.29 -9.35 -21.57
CA PRO A 49 -8.82 -8.04 -21.97
C PRO A 49 -8.36 -8.04 -23.43
N GLU A 50 -8.68 -6.99 -24.18
CA GLU A 50 -8.18 -6.77 -25.54
C GLU A 50 -6.75 -6.18 -25.51
N ILE A 51 -5.81 -6.95 -24.96
CA ILE A 51 -4.40 -6.59 -24.79
C ILE A 51 -3.52 -7.75 -25.26
N GLU A 52 -2.39 -7.44 -25.89
CA GLU A 52 -1.41 -8.45 -26.26
C GLU A 52 -0.93 -9.22 -25.02
N ALA A 53 -0.95 -10.56 -25.10
CA ALA A 53 -0.65 -11.42 -23.96
C ALA A 53 0.74 -11.17 -23.35
N ALA A 54 1.75 -10.83 -24.17
CA ALA A 54 3.09 -10.51 -23.69
C ALA A 54 3.10 -9.22 -22.85
N VAL A 55 2.43 -8.16 -23.32
CA VAL A 55 2.31 -6.88 -22.61
C VAL A 55 1.55 -7.05 -21.30
N LEU A 56 0.45 -7.81 -21.34
CA LEU A 56 -0.35 -8.10 -20.14
C LEU A 56 0.45 -8.90 -19.11
N ALA A 57 1.21 -9.92 -19.54
CA ALA A 57 2.03 -10.73 -18.66
C ALA A 57 3.15 -9.92 -17.98
N GLU A 58 3.86 -9.07 -18.74
CA GLU A 58 4.89 -8.19 -18.19
C GLU A 58 4.30 -7.21 -17.17
N SER A 59 3.15 -6.63 -17.49
CA SER A 59 2.47 -5.66 -16.61
C SER A 59 1.97 -6.31 -15.32
N ILE A 60 1.40 -7.52 -15.38
CA ILE A 60 1.00 -8.29 -14.19
C ILE A 60 2.22 -8.60 -13.33
N GLN A 61 3.34 -9.02 -13.94
CA GLN A 61 4.56 -9.32 -13.21
C GLN A 61 5.08 -8.08 -12.47
N LEU A 62 5.06 -6.91 -13.12
CA LEU A 62 5.42 -5.64 -12.51
C LEU A 62 4.53 -5.32 -11.30
N VAL A 63 3.20 -5.44 -11.43
CA VAL A 63 2.26 -5.21 -10.32
C VAL A 63 2.54 -6.15 -9.15
N LEU A 64 2.77 -7.44 -9.41
CA LEU A 64 3.09 -8.42 -8.37
C LEU A 64 4.39 -8.08 -7.63
N ASP A 65 5.42 -7.65 -8.35
CA ASP A 65 6.71 -7.29 -7.74
C ASP A 65 6.61 -6.02 -6.89
N LYS A 66 5.84 -5.02 -7.35
CA LYS A 66 5.59 -3.81 -6.55
C LYS A 66 4.71 -4.10 -5.33
N ASN A 67 3.75 -5.01 -5.41
CA ASN A 67 2.94 -5.42 -4.26
C ASN A 67 3.79 -6.10 -3.16
N LYS A 68 4.83 -6.85 -3.55
CA LYS A 68 5.80 -7.38 -2.58
C LYS A 68 6.53 -6.25 -1.84
N ILE A 69 6.93 -5.20 -2.55
CA ILE A 69 7.58 -4.02 -1.95
C ILE A 69 6.63 -3.26 -1.02
N LEU A 70 5.38 -3.04 -1.43
CA LEU A 70 4.35 -2.43 -0.56
C LEU A 70 4.16 -3.21 0.74
N THR A 71 4.14 -4.54 0.66
CA THR A 71 4.02 -5.41 1.84
C THR A 71 5.21 -5.23 2.79
N GLN A 72 6.43 -5.06 2.27
CA GLN A 72 7.61 -4.79 3.10
C GLN A 72 7.50 -3.44 3.82
N PHE A 73 7.05 -2.38 3.14
CA PHE A 73 6.80 -1.09 3.78
C PHE A 73 5.75 -1.19 4.89
N LEU A 74 4.64 -1.89 4.63
CA LEU A 74 3.59 -2.09 5.63
C LEU A 74 4.11 -2.79 6.90
N LEU A 75 4.89 -3.85 6.72
CA LEU A 75 5.47 -4.60 7.85
C LEU A 75 6.45 -3.73 8.64
N SER A 76 7.31 -2.99 7.95
CA SER A 76 8.27 -2.07 8.58
C SER A 76 7.57 -0.97 9.38
N GLN A 77 6.49 -0.39 8.83
CA GLN A 77 5.73 0.63 9.53
C GLN A 77 5.02 0.07 10.77
N ARG A 78 4.41 -1.11 10.66
CA ARG A 78 3.77 -1.78 11.80
C ARG A 78 4.76 -2.01 12.94
N ASP A 79 5.96 -2.47 12.62
CA ASP A 79 6.98 -2.75 13.61
C ASP A 79 7.48 -1.45 14.28
N SER A 80 7.59 -0.36 13.52
CA SER A 80 7.92 0.98 14.03
C SER A 80 6.87 1.49 15.02
N LEU A 81 5.58 1.43 14.64
CA LEU A 81 4.46 1.82 15.52
C LEU A 81 4.43 1.00 16.81
N ARG A 82 4.70 -0.31 16.72
CA ARG A 82 4.77 -1.19 17.89
C ARG A 82 5.88 -0.75 18.86
N MET A 83 7.02 -0.33 18.33
CA MET A 83 8.14 0.16 19.13
C MET A 83 7.79 1.50 19.82
N GLU A 84 7.19 2.43 19.10
CA GLU A 84 6.73 3.72 19.65
C GLU A 84 5.70 3.54 20.77
N MET A 85 4.72 2.66 20.57
CA MET A 85 3.71 2.36 21.61
C MET A 85 4.35 1.76 22.87
N SER A 86 5.36 0.90 22.71
CA SER A 86 6.11 0.34 23.84
C SER A 86 6.81 1.44 24.64
N GLN A 87 7.51 2.35 23.94
CA GLN A 87 8.21 3.48 24.56
C GLN A 87 7.24 4.43 25.29
N ALA A 88 6.11 4.78 24.66
CA ALA A 88 5.07 5.61 25.27
C ALA A 88 4.49 4.95 26.54
N GLY A 89 4.25 3.62 26.50
CA GLY A 89 3.81 2.87 27.66
C GLY A 89 4.80 2.86 28.82
N HIS A 90 6.11 2.75 28.53
CA HIS A 90 7.16 2.88 29.53
C HIS A 90 7.23 4.29 30.13
N ALA A 91 7.15 5.34 29.30
CA ALA A 91 7.14 6.72 29.75
C ALA A 91 5.94 7.01 30.68
N HIS A 92 4.74 6.54 30.30
CA HIS A 92 3.54 6.71 31.10
C HIS A 92 3.66 6.02 32.47
N LYS A 93 4.22 4.80 32.52
CA LYS A 93 4.49 4.10 33.80
C LYS A 93 5.47 4.86 34.68
N ALA A 94 6.54 5.40 34.10
CA ALA A 94 7.53 6.18 34.84
C ALA A 94 6.91 7.46 35.44
N ILE A 95 6.12 8.20 34.66
CA ILE A 95 5.40 9.40 35.14
C ILE A 95 4.46 9.06 36.30
N ASN A 96 3.64 8.01 36.14
CA ASN A 96 2.71 7.60 37.19
C ASN A 96 3.44 7.18 38.47
N ALA A 97 4.58 6.48 38.36
CA ALA A 97 5.38 6.09 39.52
C ALA A 97 5.91 7.31 40.30
N TYR A 98 6.33 8.38 39.61
CA TYR A 98 6.74 9.63 40.26
C TYR A 98 5.56 10.36 40.92
N LEU A 99 4.38 10.38 40.29
CA LEU A 99 3.20 11.06 40.83
C LEU A 99 2.56 10.33 42.03
N THR A 100 2.73 9.00 42.15
CA THR A 100 2.16 8.22 43.26
C THR A 100 3.10 8.05 44.45
N THR A 101 4.39 8.41 44.31
CA THR A 101 5.37 8.38 45.42
C THR A 101 5.67 9.76 46.00
N GLY A 102 4.98 10.82 45.55
CA GLY A 102 5.04 12.18 46.08
C GLY A 102 3.92 12.52 47.05
#